data_AF-A0A1W9M8P0-F1
#
_entry.id   AF-A0A1W9M8P0-F1
#
_cell.length_a   1.000
_cell.length_b   1.000
_cell.length_c   1.000
_cell.angle_alpha   90.00
_cell.angle_beta   90.00
_cell.angle_gamma   90.00
#
_symmetry.space_group_name_H-M   'P 1'
#
loop_
_entity.id
_entity.type
_entity.pdbx_description
1 polymer ?
#
loop_
_entity_poly.entity_id
_entity_poly.type
_entity_poly.pdbx_seq_one_letter_code
_entity_poly.pdbx_strand_id
1 'polypeptide(L)'
;MKSYFKQTALIIALMLTSLCVMNGCMTKRLTEKQNRIEQMSDTELKEYYHGINEKIKDLDAVEKGKGNPNYLPGIVPEREYMPGGQIYDLYQIRELIVAELRKRNIRP
;
A
#
# COMPACT_ATOMS: atom_id res chain seq x y z
N MET A 1 9.91 -29.25 34.74
CA MET A 1 8.83 -28.57 33.97
C MET A 1 8.78 -27.05 34.11
N LYS A 2 9.12 -26.43 35.26
CA LYS A 2 9.03 -24.95 35.43
C LYS A 2 10.02 -24.11 34.59
N SER A 3 11.14 -24.68 34.14
CA SER A 3 12.17 -23.94 33.38
C SER A 3 11.76 -23.67 31.93
N TYR A 4 11.20 -24.69 31.25
CA TYR A 4 10.77 -24.60 29.85
C TYR A 4 9.66 -23.57 29.64
N PHE A 5 8.72 -23.46 30.60
CA PHE A 5 7.62 -22.49 30.53
C PHE A 5 8.10 -21.02 30.58
N LYS A 6 9.20 -20.75 31.32
CA LYS A 6 9.80 -19.42 31.37
C LYS A 6 10.55 -19.07 30.09
N GLN A 7 11.26 -20.04 29.49
CA GLN A 7 11.94 -19.86 28.22
C GLN A 7 10.95 -19.66 27.06
N THR A 8 9.87 -20.44 26.99
CA THR A 8 8.84 -20.25 25.94
C THR A 8 8.11 -18.92 26.08
N ALA A 9 7.78 -18.48 27.30
CA ALA A 9 7.17 -17.17 27.53
C ALA A 9 8.08 -16.02 27.10
N LEU A 10 9.39 -16.11 27.36
CA LEU A 10 10.37 -15.10 26.93
C LEU A 10 10.48 -15.03 25.40
N ILE A 11 10.48 -16.18 24.72
CA ILE A 11 10.53 -16.26 23.26
C ILE A 11 9.25 -15.67 22.64
N ILE A 12 8.07 -15.97 23.19
CA ILE A 12 6.79 -15.40 22.72
C ILE A 12 6.78 -13.89 22.93
N ALA A 13 7.24 -13.40 24.09
CA ALA A 13 7.33 -11.98 24.37
C ALA A 13 8.27 -11.26 23.39
N LEU A 14 9.43 -11.85 23.08
CA LEU A 14 10.38 -11.30 22.09
C LEU A 14 9.80 -11.30 20.67
N MET A 15 9.04 -12.32 20.29
CA MET A 15 8.36 -12.35 18.98
C MET A 15 7.27 -11.28 18.89
N LEU A 16 6.48 -11.09 19.96
CA LEU A 16 5.43 -10.07 20.01
C LEU A 16 6.00 -8.65 19.98
N THR A 17 7.07 -8.37 20.73
CA THR A 17 7.71 -7.05 20.69
C THR A 17 8.37 -6.78 19.34
N SER A 18 9.00 -7.79 18.72
CA SER A 18 9.54 -7.69 17.36
C SER A 18 8.44 -7.36 16.35
N LEU A 19 7.28 -8.03 16.42
CA LEU A 19 6.10 -7.69 15.59
C LEU A 19 5.63 -6.25 15.80
N CYS A 20 5.57 -5.78 17.05
CA CYS A 20 5.18 -4.40 17.36
C CYS A 20 6.16 -3.36 16.77
N VAL A 21 7.47 -3.64 16.82
CA VAL A 21 8.49 -2.75 16.24
C VAL A 21 8.40 -2.72 14.71
N MET A 22 8.21 -3.86 14.05
CA MET A 22 8.03 -3.93 12.60
C MET A 22 6.76 -3.18 12.15
N ASN A 23 5.65 -3.35 12.88
CA ASN A 23 4.39 -2.65 12.60
C ASN A 23 4.51 -1.13 12.84
N GLY A 24 5.30 -0.68 13.82
CA GLY A 24 5.53 0.74 14.09
C GLY A 24 6.18 1.49 12.92
N CYS A 25 7.17 0.88 12.25
CA CYS A 25 7.83 1.49 11.09
C CYS A 25 6.90 1.62 9.87
N MET A 26 6.09 0.60 9.58
CA MET A 26 5.14 0.62 8.46
C MET A 26 4.02 1.64 8.70
N THR A 27 3.55 1.75 9.95
CA THR A 27 2.50 2.70 10.35
C THR A 27 2.95 4.15 10.16
N LYS A 28 4.19 4.49 10.55
CA LYS A 28 4.73 5.85 10.43
C LYS A 28 4.72 6.37 8.98
N ARG A 29 5.12 5.55 8.01
CA ARG A 29 5.15 5.92 6.58
C ARG A 29 3.75 6.24 6.02
N LEU A 30 2.75 5.45 6.42
CA LEU A 30 1.36 5.68 6.00
C LEU A 30 0.76 6.91 6.68
N THR A 31 1.04 7.10 7.96
CA THR A 31 0.62 8.30 8.71
C THR A 31 1.21 9.59 8.12
N GLU A 32 2.49 9.60 7.76
CA GLU A 32 3.12 10.75 7.10
C GLU A 32 2.46 11.07 5.74
N LYS A 33 2.12 10.04 4.96
CA LYS A 33 1.41 10.19 3.69
C LYS A 33 0.00 10.73 3.89
N GLN A 34 -0.74 10.20 4.87
CA GLN A 34 -2.07 10.68 5.22
C GLN A 34 -2.03 12.16 5.64
N ASN A 35 -1.11 12.55 6.53
CA ASN A 35 -0.96 13.93 6.96
C ASN A 35 -0.70 14.89 5.79
N ARG A 36 0.12 14.46 4.81
CA ARG A 36 0.35 15.25 3.59
C ARG A 36 -0.91 15.38 2.73
N ILE A 37 -1.67 14.30 2.55
CA ILE A 37 -2.92 14.29 1.78
C ILE A 37 -3.96 15.22 2.42
N GLU A 38 -4.08 15.19 3.75
CA GLU A 38 -4.98 16.08 4.50
C GLU A 38 -4.62 17.57 4.35
N GLN A 39 -3.36 17.90 4.07
CA GLN A 39 -2.90 19.27 3.85
C GLN A 39 -3.03 19.76 2.40
N MET A 40 -3.37 18.88 1.45
CA MET A 40 -3.56 19.26 0.05
C MET A 40 -4.81 20.12 -0.14
N SER A 41 -4.76 21.05 -1.08
CA SER A 41 -5.96 21.73 -1.59
C SER A 41 -6.82 20.78 -2.42
N ASP A 42 -8.08 21.16 -2.65
CA ASP A 42 -9.03 20.34 -3.40
C ASP A 42 -8.58 20.09 -4.85
N THR A 43 -7.90 21.07 -5.46
CA THR A 43 -7.31 20.93 -6.80
C THR A 43 -6.16 19.94 -6.79
N GLU A 44 -5.21 20.10 -5.86
CA GLU A 44 -4.06 19.18 -5.73
C GLU A 44 -4.52 17.75 -5.45
N LEU A 45 -5.57 17.58 -4.64
CA LEU A 45 -6.11 16.27 -4.30
C LEU A 45 -6.69 15.54 -5.52
N LYS A 46 -7.38 16.27 -6.41
CA LYS A 46 -7.90 15.72 -7.68
C LYS A 46 -6.78 15.41 -8.67
N GLU A 47 -5.85 16.35 -8.86
CA GLU A 47 -4.69 16.12 -9.73
C GLU A 47 -3.88 14.92 -9.26
N TYR A 48 -3.70 14.78 -7.93
CA TYR A 48 -2.98 13.66 -7.38
C TYR A 48 -3.73 12.34 -7.55
N TYR A 49 -5.06 12.34 -7.40
CA TYR A 49 -5.91 11.18 -7.72
C TYR A 49 -5.74 10.75 -9.19
N HIS A 50 -5.82 11.69 -10.14
CA HIS A 50 -5.65 11.37 -11.56
C HIS A 50 -4.25 10.83 -11.86
N GLY A 51 -3.20 11.48 -11.38
CA GLY A 51 -1.82 11.04 -11.63
C GLY A 51 -1.49 9.67 -11.04
N ILE A 52 -2.12 9.28 -9.92
CA ILE A 52 -1.99 7.92 -9.39
C ILE A 52 -2.69 6.90 -10.28
N ASN A 53 -3.90 7.19 -10.75
CA ASN A 53 -4.61 6.27 -11.65
C ASN A 53 -3.86 6.08 -12.98
N GLU A 54 -3.26 7.14 -13.53
CA GLU A 54 -2.41 7.04 -14.72
C GLU A 54 -1.19 6.15 -14.48
N LYS A 55 -0.47 6.36 -13.37
CA LYS A 55 0.68 5.50 -13.02
C LYS A 55 0.31 4.05 -12.81
N ILE A 56 -0.82 3.78 -12.15
CA ILE A 56 -1.34 2.43 -11.98
C ILE A 56 -1.61 1.81 -13.35
N LYS A 57 -2.29 2.55 -14.25
CA LYS A 57 -2.60 2.08 -15.60
C LYS A 57 -1.34 1.80 -16.43
N ASP A 58 -0.32 2.64 -16.33
CA ASP A 58 0.95 2.47 -17.05
C ASP A 58 1.70 1.23 -16.55
N LEU A 59 1.80 1.05 -15.23
CA LEU A 59 2.40 -0.14 -14.64
C LEU A 59 1.61 -1.40 -15.00
N ASP A 60 0.28 -1.34 -14.95
CA ASP A 60 -0.60 -2.42 -15.39
C ASP A 60 -0.36 -2.78 -16.87
N ALA A 61 -0.16 -1.79 -17.74
CA ALA A 61 0.10 -2.03 -19.15
C ALA A 61 1.46 -2.71 -19.38
N VAL A 62 2.49 -2.31 -18.62
CA VAL A 62 3.82 -2.92 -18.64
C VAL A 62 3.78 -4.35 -18.10
N GLU A 63 3.15 -4.58 -16.95
CA GLU A 63 3.04 -5.90 -16.33
C GLU A 63 2.17 -6.87 -17.17
N LYS A 64 1.11 -6.34 -17.80
CA LYS A 64 0.26 -7.07 -18.75
C LYS A 64 0.85 -7.13 -20.15
N GLY A 65 2.13 -6.77 -20.35
CA GLY A 65 2.84 -6.92 -21.61
C GLY A 65 2.11 -6.36 -22.84
N LYS A 66 1.27 -5.32 -22.67
CA LYS A 66 0.51 -4.72 -23.77
C LYS A 66 1.51 -4.03 -24.71
N GLY A 67 1.93 -4.77 -25.74
CA GLY A 67 3.01 -4.41 -26.65
C GLY A 67 3.95 -5.57 -27.03
N ASN A 68 3.86 -6.71 -26.33
CA ASN A 68 4.56 -7.94 -26.69
C ASN A 68 3.69 -8.79 -27.64
N PRO A 69 4.13 -9.09 -28.88
CA PRO A 69 3.36 -9.91 -29.83
C PRO A 69 3.13 -11.36 -29.34
N ASN A 70 3.84 -11.80 -28.29
CA ASN A 70 3.66 -13.10 -27.65
C ASN A 70 2.83 -13.02 -26.35
N TYR A 71 2.16 -11.90 -26.06
CA TYR A 71 1.31 -11.78 -24.88
C TYR A 71 0.09 -12.72 -25.00
N LEU A 72 0.01 -13.70 -24.10
CA LEU A 72 -1.14 -14.58 -23.96
C LEU A 72 -2.15 -13.93 -23.00
N PRO A 73 -3.30 -13.42 -23.49
CA PRO A 73 -4.33 -12.88 -22.62
C PRO A 73 -4.82 -13.98 -21.66
N GLY A 74 -4.65 -13.76 -20.35
CA GLY A 74 -5.06 -14.71 -19.31
C GLY A 74 -3.92 -15.26 -18.44
N ILE A 75 -2.66 -15.07 -18.83
CA ILE A 75 -1.50 -15.31 -17.94
C ILE A 75 -1.08 -13.96 -17.36
N VAL A 76 -1.90 -13.43 -16.45
CA VAL A 76 -1.47 -12.32 -15.61
C VAL A 76 -0.54 -12.92 -14.56
N PRO A 77 0.74 -12.52 -14.47
CA PRO A 77 1.56 -12.96 -13.36
C PRO A 77 0.84 -12.51 -12.09
N GLU A 78 0.59 -13.46 -11.20
CA GLU A 78 -0.06 -13.32 -9.88
C GLU A 78 0.82 -12.48 -8.92
N ARG A 79 1.25 -11.31 -9.37
CA ARG A 79 1.91 -10.26 -8.60
C ARG A 79 0.97 -9.09 -8.32
N GLU A 80 -0.30 -9.18 -8.76
CA GLU A 80 -1.20 -8.04 -8.85
C GLU A 80 -1.35 -7.24 -7.54
N TYR A 81 -1.12 -7.85 -6.36
CA TYR A 81 -1.19 -7.13 -5.08
C TYR A 81 -0.24 -7.68 -4.01
N MET A 82 1.03 -7.94 -4.34
CA MET A 82 1.99 -8.29 -3.28
C MET A 82 2.28 -7.09 -2.37
N PRO A 83 2.13 -7.23 -1.03
CA PRO A 83 2.56 -6.22 -0.08
C PRO A 83 4.02 -5.84 -0.30
N GLY A 84 4.29 -4.54 -0.44
CA GLY A 84 5.63 -4.00 -0.71
C GLY A 84 5.97 -3.83 -2.20
N GLY A 85 5.07 -4.21 -3.12
CA GLY A 85 5.19 -3.89 -4.55
C GLY A 85 4.87 -2.42 -4.84
N GLN A 86 5.44 -1.86 -5.93
CA GLN A 86 5.19 -0.48 -6.33
C GLN A 86 3.71 -0.22 -6.64
N ILE A 87 3.04 -1.16 -7.31
CA ILE A 87 1.62 -1.04 -7.61
C ILE A 87 0.76 -1.09 -6.34
N TYR A 88 1.12 -1.96 -5.39
CA TYR A 88 0.47 -2.07 -4.09
C TYR A 88 0.58 -0.77 -3.29
N ASP A 89 1.77 -0.15 -3.24
CA ASP A 89 1.99 1.15 -2.60
C ASP A 89 1.11 2.24 -3.24
N LEU A 90 0.96 2.24 -4.57
CA LEU A 90 0.09 3.20 -5.27
C LEU A 90 -1.39 3.00 -4.94
N TYR A 91 -1.85 1.75 -4.85
CA TYR A 91 -3.22 1.46 -4.41
C TYR A 91 -3.47 1.92 -2.97
N GLN A 92 -2.53 1.71 -2.05
CA GLN A 92 -2.67 2.22 -0.68
C GLN A 92 -2.81 3.75 -0.65
N ILE A 93 -2.02 4.47 -1.45
CA ILE A 93 -2.12 5.93 -1.52
C ILE A 93 -3.44 6.36 -2.17
N ARG A 94 -3.88 5.67 -3.23
CA ARG A 94 -5.18 5.93 -3.87
C ARG A 94 -6.33 5.84 -2.88
N GLU A 95 -6.33 4.82 -2.01
CA GLU A 95 -7.38 4.68 -0.99
C GLU A 95 -7.36 5.84 0.03
N LEU A 96 -6.18 6.31 0.45
CA LEU A 96 -6.07 7.50 1.31
C LEU A 96 -6.64 8.76 0.63
N ILE A 97 -6.35 8.96 -0.66
CA ILE A 97 -6.89 10.09 -1.43
C ILE A 97 -8.41 9.98 -1.59
N VAL A 98 -8.92 8.79 -1.92
CA VAL A 98 -10.37 8.55 -2.07
C VAL A 98 -11.10 8.80 -0.75
N ALA A 99 -10.51 8.38 0.38
CA ALA A 99 -11.06 8.65 1.70
C ALA A 99 -11.14 10.17 1.98
N GLU A 100 -10.08 10.93 1.66
CA GLU A 100 -10.06 12.38 1.87
C GLU A 100 -11.02 13.12 0.91
N LEU A 101 -11.10 12.72 -0.36
CA LEU A 101 -12.07 13.25 -1.33
C LEU A 101 -13.51 13.05 -0.83
N ARG A 102 -13.84 11.84 -0.35
CA ARG A 102 -15.16 11.53 0.23
C ARG A 102 -15.44 12.37 1.48
N LYS A 103 -14.48 12.48 2.39
CA LYS A 103 -14.58 13.31 3.60
C LYS A 103 -14.90 14.77 3.28
N ARG A 104 -14.38 15.29 2.16
CA ARG A 104 -14.62 16.67 1.68
C ARG A 104 -15.82 16.82 0.73
N ASN A 105 -16.55 15.74 0.43
CA ASN A 105 -17.62 15.70 -0.57
C ASN A 105 -17.16 16.12 -1.99
N ILE A 106 -15.92 15.84 -2.32
CA ILE A 106 -15.33 16.14 -3.64
C ILE A 106 -15.42 14.88 -4.50
N ARG A 107 -15.85 15.04 -5.74
CA ARG A 107 -15.84 13.94 -6.71
C ARG A 107 -14.41 13.73 -7.26
N PRO A 108 -13.94 12.47 -7.32
CA PRO A 108 -12.70 12.11 -7.99
C PRO A 108 -12.74 12.41 -9.49
#